data_AF-A0A4Q5NWV6-F1
#
_entry.id   AF-A0A4Q5NWV6-F1
#
_cell.length_a   1.000
_cell.length_b   1.000
_cell.length_c   1.000
_cell.angle_alpha   90.00
_cell.angle_beta   90.00
_cell.angle_gamma   90.00
#
_symmetry.space_group_name_H-M   'P 1'
#
loop_
_entity.id
_entity.type
_entity.pdbx_description
1 polymer ?
#
loop_
_entity_poly.entity_id
_entity_poly.type
_entity_poly.pdbx_seq_one_letter_code
_entity_poly.pdbx_strand_id
1 'polypeptide(L)'
;MKHLFLAALCVVMATAAVAAPKASTKNTPAKATPALKTLNYCPIAGEKLHSRDVGPTTYKGYKIAFCCGGCPEAFAELSDKEKDAKIAKIVAKQAKEGKANG
;
A
#
# COMPACT_ATOMS: atom_id res chain seq x y z
N MET A 1 -50.76 29.35 -10.43
CA MET A 1 -51.26 30.69 -10.83
C MET A 1 -51.23 31.59 -9.60
N LYS A 2 -50.66 32.80 -9.72
CA LYS A 2 -50.15 33.70 -8.66
C LYS A 2 -48.86 33.14 -8.02
N HIS A 3 -47.67 33.69 -8.21
CA HIS A 3 -47.32 35.09 -8.14
C HIS A 3 -46.45 35.53 -9.31
N LEU A 4 -47.03 36.44 -10.09
CA LEU A 4 -46.40 37.37 -11.02
C LEU A 4 -46.24 38.68 -10.24
N PHE A 5 -45.01 39.16 -10.00
CA PHE A 5 -44.58 40.54 -9.72
C PHE A 5 -43.06 40.48 -9.52
N LEU A 6 -42.23 40.66 -10.55
CA LEU A 6 -41.80 41.94 -11.13
C LEU A 6 -41.09 42.85 -10.11
N ALA A 7 -39.76 42.72 -10.01
CA ALA A 7 -38.87 43.84 -9.71
C ALA A 7 -37.42 43.43 -10.03
N ALA A 8 -36.94 43.94 -11.16
CA ALA A 8 -35.52 44.04 -11.43
C ALA A 8 -34.85 44.86 -10.31
N LEU A 9 -33.74 44.36 -9.77
CA LEU A 9 -32.68 45.25 -9.30
C LEU A 9 -31.34 44.57 -9.49
N CYS A 10 -30.58 45.13 -10.41
CA CYS A 10 -29.17 44.91 -10.60
C CYS A 10 -28.42 44.96 -9.26
N VAL A 11 -27.70 43.90 -8.92
CA VAL A 11 -26.44 44.07 -8.20
C VAL A 11 -25.40 43.21 -8.89
N VAL A 12 -24.56 43.92 -9.62
CA VAL A 12 -23.24 43.53 -10.09
C VAL A 12 -22.42 43.04 -8.87
N MET A 13 -21.96 41.81 -8.90
CA MET A 13 -20.69 41.46 -8.28
C MET A 13 -19.91 40.54 -9.21
N ALA A 14 -19.10 41.18 -10.04
CA ALA A 14 -17.93 40.56 -10.63
C ALA A 14 -16.90 40.34 -9.51
N THR A 15 -16.82 39.13 -8.96
CA THR A 15 -15.63 38.67 -8.25
C THR A 15 -14.76 37.91 -9.23
N ALA A 16 -13.67 38.56 -9.64
CA ALA A 16 -12.55 37.93 -10.30
C ALA A 16 -11.84 36.94 -9.37
N ALA A 17 -11.27 35.91 -9.99
CA ALA A 17 -10.14 35.12 -9.52
C ALA A 17 -10.34 34.24 -8.26
N VAL A 18 -10.84 33.02 -8.49
CA VAL A 18 -10.12 31.79 -8.11
C VAL A 18 -10.56 30.64 -9.03
N ALA A 19 -10.16 30.68 -10.31
CA ALA A 19 -10.13 29.44 -11.11
C ALA A 19 -8.89 28.63 -10.69
N ALA A 20 -8.98 28.03 -9.50
CA ALA A 20 -8.20 26.84 -9.22
C ALA A 20 -8.45 25.85 -10.37
N PRO A 21 -7.43 25.28 -11.02
CA PRO A 21 -7.69 24.10 -11.82
C PRO A 21 -8.20 23.05 -10.84
N LYS A 22 -9.51 22.79 -10.87
CA LYS A 22 -10.09 21.52 -10.45
C LYS A 22 -9.59 20.44 -11.42
N ALA A 23 -8.30 20.14 -11.33
CA ALA A 23 -7.82 18.78 -11.52
C ALA A 23 -7.98 18.18 -10.10
N SER A 24 -9.02 17.43 -9.75
CA SER A 24 -9.53 16.25 -10.48
C SER A 24 -8.43 15.55 -11.27
N THR A 25 -7.23 15.52 -10.71
CA THR A 25 -6.27 14.47 -11.03
C THR A 25 -6.84 13.24 -10.35
N LYS A 26 -7.73 12.58 -11.10
CA LYS A 26 -7.85 11.14 -11.18
C LYS A 26 -6.92 10.46 -10.17
N ASN A 27 -7.52 9.83 -9.15
CA ASN A 27 -7.02 8.57 -8.63
C ASN A 27 -6.64 7.73 -9.85
N THR A 28 -5.40 7.91 -10.27
CA THR A 28 -4.83 7.15 -11.35
C THR A 28 -4.67 5.80 -10.68
N PRO A 29 -5.39 4.75 -11.13
CA PRO A 29 -5.12 3.43 -10.62
C PRO A 29 -3.63 3.22 -10.82
N ALA A 30 -2.92 3.14 -9.69
CA ALA A 30 -1.51 2.85 -9.66
C ALA A 30 -1.32 1.71 -10.64
N LYS A 31 -0.56 1.99 -11.71
CA LYS A 31 -0.13 1.04 -12.74
C LYS A 31 -0.03 -0.32 -12.06
N ALA A 32 -0.99 -1.21 -12.35
CA ALA A 32 -1.20 -2.44 -11.60
C ALA A 32 0.10 -3.23 -11.61
N THR A 33 0.91 -2.98 -10.58
CA THR A 33 2.15 -3.68 -10.37
C THR A 33 1.69 -5.09 -10.03
N PRO A 34 2.21 -6.13 -10.70
CA PRO A 34 1.82 -7.50 -10.41
C PRO A 34 1.81 -7.68 -8.90
N ALA A 35 0.67 -8.11 -8.37
CA ALA A 35 0.42 -8.12 -6.93
C ALA A 35 1.45 -9.02 -6.25
N LEU A 36 2.52 -8.41 -5.73
CA LEU A 36 3.55 -9.11 -4.99
C LEU A 36 2.91 -9.66 -3.72
N LYS A 37 3.11 -10.94 -3.45
CA LYS A 37 2.61 -11.57 -2.23
C LYS A 37 3.39 -10.98 -1.05
N THR A 38 2.72 -10.18 -0.24
CA THR A 38 3.34 -9.54 0.92
C THR A 38 3.41 -10.55 2.06
N LEU A 39 4.63 -10.74 2.58
CA LEU A 39 4.87 -11.60 3.74
C LEU A 39 4.81 -10.76 5.02
N ASN A 40 4.03 -11.21 5.99
CA ASN A 40 3.83 -10.53 7.27
C ASN A 40 4.75 -11.06 8.39
N TYR A 41 5.74 -11.87 8.03
CA TYR A 41 6.69 -12.48 8.96
C TYR A 41 8.12 -12.31 8.44
N CYS A 42 9.06 -12.13 9.37
CA CYS A 42 10.48 -12.06 9.07
C CYS A 42 10.97 -13.40 8.53
N PRO A 43 11.55 -13.47 7.31
CA PRO A 43 12.07 -14.72 6.75
C PRO A 43 13.22 -15.32 7.57
N ILE A 44 13.95 -14.50 8.33
CA ILE A 44 15.07 -14.96 9.16
C ILE A 44 14.59 -15.55 10.48
N ALA A 45 13.88 -14.73 11.27
CA ALA A 45 13.47 -15.04 12.64
C ALA A 45 12.15 -15.84 12.70
N GLY A 46 11.29 -15.78 11.69
CA GLY A 46 9.97 -16.41 11.71
C GLY A 46 8.91 -15.64 12.49
N GLU A 47 9.26 -14.47 13.01
CA GLU A 47 8.41 -13.62 13.87
C GLU A 47 7.52 -12.70 13.06
N LYS A 48 6.38 -12.32 13.64
CA LYS A 48 5.45 -11.38 13.00
C LYS A 48 6.09 -10.00 12.89
N LEU A 49 5.93 -9.39 11.73
CA LEU A 49 6.40 -8.05 11.43
C LEU A 49 5.55 -6.98 12.16
N HIS A 50 6.18 -5.90 12.60
CA HIS A 50 5.58 -4.80 13.36
C HIS A 50 6.06 -3.45 12.81
N SER A 51 5.46 -2.32 13.19
CA SER A 51 5.67 -0.99 12.58
C SER A 51 7.12 -0.47 12.44
N ARG A 52 8.14 -1.14 12.96
CA ARG A 52 9.58 -0.81 12.85
C ARG A 52 10.38 -1.76 11.94
N ASP A 53 9.73 -2.42 10.98
CA ASP A 53 10.41 -3.33 10.07
C ASP A 53 11.38 -2.62 9.11
N VAL A 54 12.42 -3.34 8.71
CA VAL A 54 13.41 -2.92 7.71
C VAL A 54 13.04 -3.52 6.36
N GLY A 55 12.88 -2.68 5.34
CA GLY A 55 12.34 -3.07 4.03
C GLY A 55 10.90 -2.56 3.84
N PRO A 56 10.40 -2.60 2.60
CA PRO A 56 10.25 -3.86 1.88
C PRO A 56 11.26 -4.08 0.74
N THR A 57 11.75 -5.32 0.61
CA THR A 57 12.52 -5.84 -0.52
C THR A 57 11.68 -6.84 -1.31
N THR A 58 11.98 -7.03 -2.60
CA THR A 58 11.31 -8.05 -3.41
C THR A 58 12.22 -9.26 -3.60
N TYR A 59 11.73 -10.46 -3.31
CA TYR A 59 12.42 -11.72 -3.56
C TYR A 59 11.47 -12.69 -4.29
N LYS A 60 11.81 -13.08 -5.52
CA LYS A 60 11.05 -14.07 -6.33
C LYS A 60 9.52 -13.85 -6.34
N GLY A 61 9.07 -12.60 -6.49
CA GLY A 61 7.64 -12.25 -6.51
C GLY A 61 6.98 -12.08 -5.13
N TYR A 62 7.75 -12.19 -4.05
CA TYR A 62 7.31 -11.89 -2.69
C TYR A 62 7.85 -10.55 -2.23
N LYS A 63 6.99 -9.76 -1.59
CA LYS A 63 7.38 -8.53 -0.88
C LYS A 63 7.72 -8.93 0.54
N ILE A 64 9.00 -8.83 0.89
CA ILE A 64 9.56 -9.26 2.17
C ILE A 64 10.00 -8.05 2.98
N ALA A 65 9.86 -8.11 4.30
CA ALA A 65 10.44 -7.16 5.23
C ALA A 65 11.02 -7.93 6.42
N PHE A 66 11.83 -7.24 7.21
CA PHE A 66 12.64 -7.85 8.24
C PHE A 66 12.37 -7.21 9.60
N CYS A 67 12.31 -8.01 10.66
CA CYS A 67 12.01 -7.52 12.01
C CYS A 67 13.14 -6.68 12.63
N CYS A 68 14.35 -6.70 12.03
CA CYS A 68 15.55 -6.11 12.61
C CYS A 68 16.53 -5.59 11.55
N GLY A 69 17.43 -4.67 11.94
CA GLY A 69 18.45 -4.11 11.05
C GLY A 69 19.52 -5.09 10.56
N GLY A 70 19.83 -6.15 11.31
CA GLY A 70 20.80 -7.17 10.90
C GLY A 70 20.21 -8.30 10.05
N CYS A 71 18.89 -8.39 9.99
CA CYS A 71 18.16 -9.44 9.30
C CYS A 71 18.31 -9.39 7.75
N PRO A 72 18.44 -8.21 7.08
CA PRO A 72 18.73 -8.14 5.66
C PRO A 72 20.09 -8.73 5.28
N GLU A 73 21.13 -8.48 6.08
CA GLU A 73 22.49 -8.99 5.84
C GLU A 73 22.53 -10.50 6.01
N ALA A 74 21.99 -10.99 7.13
CA ALA A 74 21.83 -12.43 7.36
C ALA A 74 21.03 -13.11 6.25
N PHE A 75 20.01 -12.42 5.69
CA PHE A 75 19.28 -12.93 4.53
C PHE A 75 20.11 -12.92 3.26
N ALA A 76 20.94 -11.90 3.03
CA ALA A 76 21.79 -11.83 1.85
C ALA A 76 22.84 -12.95 1.82
N GLU A 77 23.40 -13.31 2.97
CA GLU A 77 24.41 -14.37 3.14
C GLU A 77 23.88 -15.79 2.87
N LEU A 78 22.57 -16.01 3.00
CA LEU A 78 21.96 -17.31 2.72
C LEU A 78 22.08 -17.70 1.24
N SER A 79 22.24 -19.00 1.00
CA SER A 79 22.09 -19.55 -0.36
C SER A 79 20.64 -19.39 -0.86
N ASP A 80 20.45 -19.39 -2.18
CA ASP A 80 19.09 -19.29 -2.75
C ASP A 80 18.14 -20.39 -2.27
N LYS A 81 18.67 -21.61 -2.07
CA LYS A 81 17.90 -22.73 -1.53
C LYS A 81 17.41 -22.45 -0.11
N GLU A 82 18.24 -21.82 0.72
CA GLU A 82 17.87 -21.46 2.09
C GLU A 82 16.87 -20.30 2.09
N LYS A 83 17.10 -19.27 1.26
CA LYS A 83 16.14 -18.18 1.06
C LYS A 83 14.77 -18.73 0.66
N ASP A 84 14.72 -19.62 -0.33
CA ASP A 84 13.48 -20.28 -0.77
C ASP A 84 12.81 -21.06 0.36
N ALA A 85 13.58 -21.83 1.13
CA ALA A 85 13.05 -22.60 2.25
C ALA A 85 12.48 -21.70 3.36
N LYS A 86 13.15 -20.59 3.68
CA LYS A 86 12.67 -19.59 4.65
C LYS A 86 11.37 -18.94 4.16
N ILE A 87 11.33 -18.51 2.90
CA ILE A 87 10.15 -17.90 2.29
C ILE A 87 8.98 -18.89 2.23
N ALA A 88 9.21 -20.14 1.82
CA ALA A 88 8.17 -21.18 1.79
C ALA A 88 7.58 -21.45 3.18
N LYS A 89 8.43 -21.49 4.22
CA LYS A 89 7.98 -21.62 5.62
C LYS A 89 7.07 -20.46 6.03
N ILE A 90 7.44 -19.22 5.69
CA ILE A 90 6.62 -18.04 5.99
C ILE A 90 5.29 -18.08 5.22
N VAL A 91 5.32 -18.41 3.93
CA VAL A 91 4.10 -18.53 3.11
C VAL A 91 3.15 -19.57 3.71
N ALA A 92 3.67 -20.74 4.11
CA ALA A 92 2.87 -21.79 4.73
C ALA A 92 2.29 -21.35 6.10
N LYS A 93 3.09 -20.67 6.94
CA LYS A 93 2.64 -20.14 8.24
C LYS A 93 1.53 -19.10 8.05
N GLN A 94 1.75 -18.12 7.19
CA GLN A 94 0.79 -17.06 6.89
C GLN A 94 -0.50 -17.60 6.28
N ALA A 95 -0.41 -18.62 5.41
CA ALA A 95 -1.59 -19.27 4.85
C ALA A 95 -2.44 -19.99 5.92
N LYS A 96 -1.80 -20.64 6.89
CA LYS A 96 -2.49 -21.31 8.00
C LYS A 96 -3.19 -20.30 8.92
N GLU A 97 -2.54 -19.19 9.24
CA GLU A 97 -3.10 -18.16 10.13
C GLU A 97 -4.16 -17.30 9.43
N GLY A 98 -4.03 -17.09 8.12
CA GLY A 98 -5.07 -16.43 7.32
C GLY A 98 -6.35 -17.26 7.24
N LYS A 99 -6.25 -18.60 7.20
CA LYS A 99 -7.42 -19.50 7.19
C LYS A 99 -8.09 -19.66 8.58
N ALA A 100 -7.39 -19.31 9.66
CA ALA A 100 -7.93 -19.39 11.02
C ALA A 100 -8.82 -18.17 11.39
N ASN A 101 -8.85 -17.12 10.56
CA ASN A 101 -9.61 -15.90 10.79
C ASN A 101 -10.71 -15.65 9.74
N GLY A 102 -11.09 -16.68 8.97
CA GLY A 102 -12.11 -16.61 7.92
C GLY A 102 -13.30 -17.52 8.20
#